data_AF-A0A859I9Q7-F1
#
_entry.id   AF-A0A859I9Q7-F1
#
_cell.length_a   1.000
_cell.length_b   1.000
_cell.length_c   1.000
_cell.angle_alpha   90.00
_cell.angle_beta   90.00
_cell.angle_gamma   90.00
#
_symmetry.space_group_name_H-M   'P 1'
#
loop_
_entity.id
_entity.type
_entity.pdbx_description
1 polymer ?
#
loop_
_entity_poly.entity_id
_entity_poly.type
_entity_poly.pdbx_seq_one_letter_code
_entity_poly.pdbx_strand_id
1 'polypeptide(L)' 'MAIITKKTCQNSNTYIYFSNGKIKTIHKDGTITWKTKRIFKTKKTNKRP' A
#
# COMPACT_ATOMS: atom_id res chain seq x y z
N MET A 1 5.07 5.19 -12.01
CA MET A 1 4.53 5.15 -10.63
C MET A 1 5.59 5.73 -9.71
N ALA A 2 5.29 6.78 -8.93
CA ALA A 2 6.26 7.34 -8.01
C ALA A 2 6.30 6.53 -6.70
N ILE A 3 7.51 6.27 -6.20
CA ILE A 3 7.73 5.67 -4.88
C ILE A 3 7.69 6.81 -3.87
N ILE A 4 6.76 6.76 -2.91
CA ILE A 4 6.68 7.72 -1.82
C ILE A 4 7.67 7.33 -0.71
N THR A 5 7.73 6.05 -0.38
CA THR A 5 8.51 5.58 0.77
C THR A 5 8.99 4.17 0.54
N LYS A 6 10.26 3.92 0.86
CA LYS A 6 10.85 2.58 0.96
C LYS A 6 11.31 2.38 2.39
N LYS A 7 10.76 1.37 3.08
CA LYS A 7 11.11 1.05 4.46
C LYS A 7 11.44 -0.44 4.57
N THR A 8 12.65 -0.74 5.03
CA THR A 8 13.03 -2.09 5.43
C THR A 8 12.75 -2.24 6.92
N CYS A 9 12.00 -3.27 7.28
CA CYS A 9 11.59 -3.54 8.65
C CYS A 9 12.51 -4.58 9.30
N GLN A 10 12.52 -4.65 10.64
CA GLN A 10 13.35 -5.59 11.41
C GLN A 10 13.09 -7.07 11.07
N ASN A 11 11.89 -7.39 10.57
CA ASN A 11 11.54 -8.72 10.03
C ASN A 11 12.17 -9.02 8.66
N SER A 12 13.12 -8.21 8.19
CA SER A 12 13.75 -8.29 6.87
C SER A 12 12.82 -8.07 5.67
N ASN A 13 11.56 -7.67 5.91
CA ASN A 13 10.64 -7.33 4.83
C ASN A 13 10.83 -5.88 4.40
N THR A 14 10.85 -5.65 3.09
CA THR A 14 10.93 -4.31 2.51
C THR A 14 9.56 -3.88 1.99
N TYR A 15 9.03 -2.80 2.54
CA TYR A 15 7.77 -2.20 2.14
C TYR A 15 8.03 -0.99 1.25
N ILE A 16 7.37 -0.94 0.10
CA ILE A 16 7.46 0.13 -0.89
C ILE A 16 6.06 0.69 -1.09
N TYR A 17 5.88 1.96 -0.71
CA TYR A 17 4.64 2.69 -0.84
C TYR A 17 4.65 3.51 -2.12
N PHE A 18 3.59 3.41 -2.92
CA PHE A 18 3.43 4.13 -4.17
C PHE A 18 2.37 5.22 -4.07
N SER A 19 2.50 6.27 -4.89
CA SER A 19 1.57 7.42 -4.91
C SER A 19 0.12 7.09 -5.25
N ASN A 20 -0.13 5.95 -5.89
CA ASN A 20 -1.47 5.46 -6.20
C ASN A 20 -2.12 4.63 -5.07
N GLY A 21 -1.51 4.60 -3.88
CA GLY A 21 -2.00 3.81 -2.74
C GLY A 21 -1.71 2.31 -2.81
N LYS A 22 -0.89 1.86 -3.78
CA LYS A 22 -0.36 0.51 -3.79
C LYS A 22 0.82 0.40 -2.82
N ILE A 23 0.98 -0.80 -2.27
CA ILE A 23 2.06 -1.19 -1.39
C ILE A 23 2.65 -2.48 -1.96
N LYS A 24 3.94 -2.48 -2.26
CA LYS A 24 4.71 -3.68 -2.60
C LYS A 24 5.49 -4.11 -1.36
N THR A 25 5.35 -5.35 -0.96
CA THR A 25 6.15 -5.96 0.10
C THR A 25 7.07 -6.97 -0.54
N ILE A 26 8.37 -6.86 -0.29
CA ILE A 26 9.37 -7.85 -0.63
C ILE A 26 9.71 -8.55 0.68
N HIS A 27 9.37 -9.83 0.77
CA HIS A 27 9.64 -10.64 1.95
C HIS A 27 11.10 -11.13 1.94
N LYS A 28 11.59 -11.57 3.11
CA LYS A 28 12.95 -12.09 3.26
C LYS A 28 13.25 -13.29 2.34
N ASP A 29 12.25 -14.13 2.12
CA ASP A 29 12.29 -15.31 1.23
C ASP A 29 12.32 -14.93 -0.26
N GLY A 30 12.26 -13.64 -0.59
CA GLY A 30 12.19 -13.12 -1.95
C GLY A 30 10.77 -13.03 -2.50
N THR A 31 9.76 -13.51 -1.76
CA THR A 31 8.37 -13.44 -2.20
C THR A 31 7.93 -11.99 -2.30
N ILE A 32 7.28 -11.63 -3.41
CA ILE A 32 6.75 -10.29 -3.63
C ILE A 32 5.22 -10.33 -3.48
N THR A 33 4.69 -9.52 -2.57
CA THR A 33 3.25 -9.36 -2.40
C THR A 33 2.81 -7.94 -2.67
N TRP A 34 1.63 -7.80 -3.27
CA TRP A 34 1.01 -6.51 -3.57
C TRP A 34 -0.24 -6.33 -2.73
N LYS A 35 -0.36 -5.16 -2.10
CA LYS A 35 -1.58 -4.74 -1.41
C LYS A 35 -1.99 -3.37 -1.92
N THR A 36 -3.26 -3.22 -2.26
CA THR A 36 -3.86 -1.91 -2.51
C THR A 36 -4.47 -1.44 -1.20
N LYS A 37 -3.96 -0.33 -0.64
CA LYS A 37 -4.72 0.36 0.40
C LYS A 37 -5.91 0.99 -0.32
N ARG A 38 -7.13 0.54 -0.05
CA ARG A 38 -8.35 1.15 -0.62
C ARG A 38 -8.50 2.53 0.02
N ILE A 39 -7.89 3.56 -0.57
CA ILE A 39 -7.89 4.94 -0.03
C ILE A 39 -9.27 5.57 -0.18
N PHE A 40 -10.10 5.07 -1.10
CA PHE A 40 -11.50 5.47 -1.19
C PHE A 40 -12.32 4.74 -0.12
N LYS A 41 -12.39 5.32 1.08
CA LYS A 41 -13.70 5.40 1.72
C LYS A 41 -14.52 6.21 0.75
N THR A 42 -15.33 5.56 -0.09
CA THR A 42 -16.51 6.24 -0.62
C THR A 42 -17.22 6.76 0.62
N LYS A 43 -17.10 8.06 0.91
CA LYS A 43 -18.08 8.70 1.77
C LYS A 43 -19.38 8.40 1.03
N LYS A 44 -20.18 7.46 1.53
CA LYS A 44 -21.59 7.43 1.19
C LYS A 44 -22.09 8.80 1.65
N THR A 45 -22.03 9.79 0.78
CA THR A 45 -22.87 10.95 0.89
C THR A 45 -24.27 10.37 0.81
N ASN A 46 -24.87 10.15 1.98
CA ASN A 46 -26.32 10.01 2.08
C ASN A 46 -26.87 11.32 1.54
N LYS A 47 -27.11 11.39 0.23
CA LYS A 47 -28.03 12.35 -0.37
C LYS A 47 -29.37 12.01 0.28
N ARG A 48 -29.75 12.76 1.32
CA ARG A 48 -31.12 12.72 1.82
C ARG A 48 -32.01 13.32 0.73
N PRO A 49 -33.15 12.67 0.39
CA PRO A 49 -34.16 13.24 -0.48
C PRO A 49 -34.79 14.50 0.14
#